data_AF-A0A009YMX5-F1
#
_entry.id   AF-A0A009YMX5-F1
#
_cell.length_a   1.000
_cell.length_b   1.000
_cell.length_c   1.000
_cell.angle_alpha   90.00
_cell.angle_beta   90.00
_cell.angle_gamma   90.00
#
_symmetry.space_group_name_H-M   'P 1'
#
loop_
_entity.id
_entity.type
_entity.pdbx_description
1 polymer ?
#
loop_
_entity_poly.entity_id
_entity_poly.type
_entity_poly.pdbx_seq_one_letter_code
_entity_poly.pdbx_strand_id
1 'polypeptide(L)'
;MVEDEVVAFGKPTTFLVNEPKDAIVIAGKQYSYVLNKGGSDFFNLISQLNPDDIQLRQDLNFVSPDKDSHHFTGYLKFSYTPSTGSLNQRETLLFKQYGILPCDCGEATEQNQHYIFQIKLEGNLYPIVENLDSLKPLSKPYKVRIQYYQDKREKVTLSTQEKLTRLPLVPFTLAIDALVLPAQIMGISYQP
;
A
#
# COMPACT_ATOMS: atom_id res chain seq x y z
N MET A 1 7.66 -3.48 -16.63
CA MET A 1 6.60 -2.92 -15.78
C MET A 1 5.59 -4.01 -15.43
N VAL A 2 5.19 -4.06 -14.17
CA VAL A 2 3.99 -4.76 -13.70
C VAL A 2 2.92 -3.70 -13.47
N GLU A 3 1.71 -3.96 -13.93
CA GLU A 3 0.51 -3.19 -13.61
C GLU A 3 -0.56 -4.20 -13.21
N ASP A 4 -1.19 -3.98 -12.06
CA ASP A 4 -2.21 -4.86 -11.51
C ASP A 4 -3.31 -4.05 -10.84
N GLU A 5 -4.50 -4.64 -10.74
CA GLU A 5 -5.66 -4.03 -10.09
C GLU A 5 -5.81 -4.61 -8.70
N VAL A 6 -5.95 -3.74 -7.71
CA VAL A 6 -6.12 -4.14 -6.31
C VAL A 6 -7.54 -4.61 -6.08
N VAL A 7 -7.66 -5.82 -5.57
CA VAL A 7 -8.93 -6.43 -5.14
C VAL A 7 -9.19 -6.13 -3.66
N ALA A 8 -8.17 -6.25 -2.80
CA ALA A 8 -8.32 -6.08 -1.36
C ALA A 8 -6.99 -5.75 -0.66
N PHE A 9 -7.11 -5.34 0.59
CA PHE A 9 -6.00 -5.17 1.53
C PHE A 9 -6.28 -6.00 2.78
N GLY A 10 -5.25 -6.59 3.40
CA GLY A 10 -5.44 -7.45 4.56
C GLY A 10 -4.14 -7.89 5.22
N LYS A 11 -4.22 -8.96 6.00
CA LYS A 11 -3.07 -9.63 6.64
C LYS A 11 -3.02 -11.10 6.19
N PRO A 12 -1.87 -11.75 6.18
CA PRO A 12 -1.85 -13.17 5.88
C PRO A 12 -2.52 -13.96 7.04
N THR A 13 -3.34 -14.98 6.74
CA THR A 13 -3.95 -15.87 7.78
C THR A 13 -2.88 -16.62 8.55
N THR A 14 -1.77 -16.90 7.89
CA THR A 14 -0.64 -17.67 8.40
C THR A 14 0.63 -16.83 8.30
N PHE A 15 1.58 -17.02 9.23
CA PHE A 15 2.86 -16.34 9.12
C PHE A 15 3.57 -16.71 7.81
N LEU A 16 3.94 -15.68 7.04
CA LEU A 16 4.77 -15.85 5.87
C LEU A 16 6.22 -15.99 6.31
N VAL A 17 6.88 -17.03 5.81
CA VAL A 17 8.30 -17.25 6.09
C VAL A 17 9.10 -16.07 5.55
N ASN A 18 9.97 -15.49 6.37
CA ASN A 18 10.80 -14.30 6.07
C ASN A 18 10.06 -12.95 6.01
N GLU A 19 8.79 -12.90 6.42
CA GLU A 19 8.05 -11.63 6.55
C GLU A 19 7.74 -11.32 8.02
N PRO A 20 7.59 -10.04 8.38
CA PRO A 20 7.22 -9.65 9.72
C PRO A 20 5.78 -10.06 10.03
N LYS A 21 5.49 -10.30 11.32
CA LYS A 21 4.17 -10.77 11.78
C LYS A 21 3.03 -9.81 11.49
N ASP A 22 3.34 -8.53 11.41
CA ASP A 22 2.42 -7.43 11.14
C ASP A 22 2.42 -7.00 9.67
N ALA A 23 2.99 -7.82 8.77
CA ALA A 23 2.96 -7.55 7.34
C ALA A 23 1.53 -7.32 6.83
N ILE A 24 1.38 -6.31 5.99
CA ILE A 24 0.13 -5.99 5.29
C ILE A 24 0.23 -6.51 3.87
N VAL A 25 -0.82 -7.18 3.39
CA VAL A 25 -0.88 -7.67 2.01
C VAL A 25 -1.85 -6.84 1.19
N ILE A 26 -1.42 -6.47 0.00
CA ILE A 26 -2.27 -5.94 -1.05
C ILE A 26 -2.54 -7.11 -2.01
N ALA A 27 -3.80 -7.52 -2.12
CA ALA A 27 -4.22 -8.56 -3.04
C ALA A 27 -4.54 -7.94 -4.40
N GLY A 28 -3.76 -8.28 -5.42
CA GLY A 28 -4.02 -7.91 -6.80
C GLY A 28 -4.71 -9.05 -7.58
N LYS A 29 -5.19 -8.73 -8.78
CA LYS A 29 -5.76 -9.74 -9.70
C LYS A 29 -4.72 -10.69 -10.29
N GLN A 30 -3.44 -10.32 -10.28
CA GLN A 30 -2.36 -11.12 -10.85
C GLN A 30 -1.34 -11.54 -9.78
N TYR A 31 -1.07 -10.69 -8.80
CA TYR A 31 -0.03 -10.92 -7.78
C TYR A 31 -0.48 -10.47 -6.40
N SER A 32 0.31 -10.86 -5.40
CA SER A 32 0.18 -10.36 -4.04
C SER A 32 1.39 -9.53 -3.68
N TYR A 33 1.16 -8.39 -3.02
CA TYR A 33 2.21 -7.45 -2.63
C TYR A 33 2.28 -7.39 -1.12
N VAL A 34 3.28 -8.05 -0.53
CA VAL A 34 3.44 -8.16 0.91
C VAL A 34 4.33 -7.03 1.39
N LEU A 35 3.74 -6.06 2.08
CA LEU A 35 4.42 -4.92 2.68
C LEU A 35 5.05 -5.34 4.01
N ASN A 36 6.37 -5.29 4.07
CA ASN A 36 7.14 -5.60 5.27
C ASN A 36 7.70 -4.37 5.98
N LYS A 37 7.50 -3.18 5.41
CA LYS A 37 7.79 -1.91 6.06
C LYS A 37 6.79 -0.83 5.67
N GLY A 38 6.43 0.01 6.64
CA GLY A 38 5.54 1.16 6.47
C GLY A 38 4.06 0.79 6.34
N GLY A 39 3.71 -0.42 5.89
CA GLY A 39 2.31 -0.87 5.79
C GLY A 39 1.60 -0.90 7.15
N SER A 40 2.21 -1.54 8.16
CA SER A 40 1.66 -1.59 9.52
C SER A 40 1.71 -0.23 10.21
N ASP A 41 2.76 0.55 10.00
CA ASP A 41 2.87 1.92 10.52
C ASP A 41 1.74 2.81 10.00
N PHE A 42 1.47 2.78 8.69
CA PHE A 42 0.36 3.50 8.08
C PHE A 42 -0.99 3.04 8.66
N PHE A 43 -1.19 1.74 8.78
CA PHE A 43 -2.41 1.18 9.37
C PHE A 43 -2.62 1.67 10.80
N ASN A 44 -1.59 1.57 11.64
CA ASN A 44 -1.64 1.98 13.04
C ASN A 44 -1.89 3.48 13.18
N LEU A 45 -1.30 4.29 12.28
CA LEU A 45 -1.57 5.71 12.23
C LEU A 45 -3.05 5.99 11.95
N ILE A 46 -3.58 5.50 10.82
CA ILE A 46 -4.92 5.89 10.39
C ILE A 46 -6.02 5.36 11.32
N SER A 47 -5.73 4.30 12.09
CA SER A 47 -6.62 3.80 13.16
C SER A 47 -6.77 4.76 14.35
N GLN A 48 -5.86 5.73 14.48
CA GLN A 48 -5.81 6.70 15.58
C GLN A 48 -6.17 8.13 15.17
N LEU A 49 -6.50 8.32 13.89
CA LEU A 49 -6.93 9.59 13.29
C LEU A 49 -8.42 9.55 12.98
N ASN A 50 -8.99 10.70 12.66
CA ASN A 50 -10.33 10.78 12.10
C ASN A 50 -10.30 10.29 10.64
N PRO A 51 -11.07 9.25 10.27
CA PRO A 51 -11.08 8.74 8.90
C PRO A 51 -11.62 9.75 7.87
N ASP A 52 -12.52 10.65 8.27
CA ASP A 52 -13.09 11.67 7.37
C ASP A 52 -12.06 12.73 6.95
N ASP A 53 -11.01 12.90 7.76
CA ASP A 53 -9.92 13.83 7.51
C ASP A 53 -8.88 13.23 6.53
N ILE A 54 -8.96 11.94 6.19
CA ILE A 54 -7.97 11.22 5.38
C ILE A 54 -8.52 10.94 3.98
N GLN A 55 -7.72 11.26 2.96
CA GLN A 55 -8.03 10.84 1.58
C GLN A 55 -6.81 10.25 0.91
N LEU A 56 -6.94 9.04 0.37
CA LEU A 56 -5.93 8.44 -0.49
C LEU A 56 -5.96 9.12 -1.86
N ARG A 57 -4.82 9.62 -2.32
CA ARG A 57 -4.75 10.49 -3.50
C ARG A 57 -4.32 9.76 -4.77
N GLN A 58 -3.61 8.64 -4.68
CA GLN A 58 -2.90 8.07 -5.83
C GLN A 58 -2.85 6.53 -5.84
N ASP A 59 -2.68 6.00 -7.05
CA ASP A 59 -2.24 4.63 -7.31
C ASP A 59 -0.95 4.31 -6.55
N LEU A 60 -0.77 3.03 -6.22
CA LEU A 60 0.41 2.52 -5.55
C LEU A 60 1.53 2.32 -6.57
N ASN A 61 2.48 3.26 -6.58
CA ASN A 61 3.60 3.25 -7.51
C ASN A 61 4.88 2.85 -6.78
N PHE A 62 5.47 1.73 -7.22
CA PHE A 62 6.68 1.17 -6.67
C PHE A 62 7.77 1.03 -7.73
N VAL A 63 9.00 0.91 -7.26
CA VAL A 63 10.18 0.59 -8.05
C VAL A 63 10.85 -0.66 -7.49
N SER A 64 11.29 -1.54 -8.40
CA SER A 64 12.21 -2.61 -8.08
C SER A 64 13.60 -2.23 -8.60
N PRO A 65 14.65 -2.29 -7.76
CA PRO A 65 15.99 -1.85 -8.13
C PRO A 65 16.65 -2.75 -9.18
N ASP A 66 16.13 -3.97 -9.36
CA ASP A 66 16.64 -4.98 -10.28
C ASP A 66 15.47 -5.76 -10.91
N LYS A 67 15.58 -6.08 -12.20
CA LYS A 67 14.61 -6.89 -12.96
C LYS A 67 14.39 -8.31 -12.41
N ASP A 68 15.35 -8.83 -11.65
CA ASP A 68 15.33 -10.16 -11.05
C ASP A 68 15.00 -10.09 -9.55
N SER A 69 14.73 -8.91 -9.00
CA SER A 69 14.34 -8.74 -7.60
C SER A 69 12.83 -8.84 -7.39
N HIS A 70 12.43 -9.57 -6.35
CA HIS A 70 11.06 -9.60 -5.81
C HIS A 70 10.77 -8.42 -4.90
N HIS A 71 11.81 -7.71 -4.48
CA HIS A 71 11.70 -6.61 -3.57
C HIS A 71 11.28 -5.35 -4.33
N PHE A 72 10.35 -4.61 -3.75
CA PHE A 72 9.94 -3.32 -4.27
C PHE A 72 9.91 -2.28 -3.15
N THR A 73 10.10 -1.03 -3.54
CA THR A 73 10.02 0.13 -2.65
C THR A 73 9.20 1.22 -3.30
N GLY A 74 8.58 2.08 -2.50
CA GLY A 74 7.84 3.22 -3.01
C GLY A 74 7.29 4.08 -1.89
N TYR A 75 6.36 4.95 -2.24
CA TYR A 75 5.71 5.82 -1.28
C TYR A 75 4.21 5.75 -1.45
N LEU A 76 3.49 5.58 -0.33
CA LEU A 76 2.06 5.83 -0.29
C LEU A 76 1.84 7.29 0.04
N LYS A 77 1.06 7.98 -0.80
CA LYS A 77 0.69 9.37 -0.62
C LYS A 77 -0.77 9.49 -0.22
N PHE A 78 -1.03 10.32 0.77
CA PHE A 78 -2.38 10.62 1.24
C PHE A 78 -2.46 12.09 1.64
N SER A 79 -3.66 12.66 1.52
CA SER A 79 -3.94 13.98 2.08
C SER A 79 -4.61 13.83 3.44
N TYR A 80 -4.31 14.77 4.33
CA TYR A 80 -4.94 14.91 5.63
C TYR A 80 -5.47 16.34 5.79
N THR A 81 -6.74 16.47 6.14
CA THR A 81 -7.43 17.75 6.31
C THR A 81 -8.04 17.77 7.70
N PRO A 82 -7.33 18.29 8.72
CA PRO A 82 -7.85 18.28 10.08
C PRO A 82 -9.17 19.03 10.13
N SER A 83 -10.20 18.44 10.75
CA SER A 83 -11.48 19.12 10.99
C SER A 83 -11.33 20.44 11.77
N THR A 84 -10.24 20.59 12.54
CA THR A 84 -9.88 21.80 13.30
C THR A 84 -9.21 22.89 12.46
N GLY A 85 -8.90 22.62 11.18
CA GLY A 85 -8.24 23.52 10.24
C GLY A 85 -6.70 23.51 10.32
N SER A 86 -6.10 22.96 11.36
CA SER A 86 -4.65 22.78 11.47
C SER A 86 -4.30 21.56 12.32
N LEU A 87 -3.08 21.04 12.11
CA LEU A 87 -2.58 19.90 12.87
C LEU A 87 -2.43 20.24 14.35
N ASN A 88 -3.07 19.44 15.20
CA ASN A 88 -2.89 19.55 16.64
C ASN A 88 -1.61 18.82 17.11
N GLN A 89 -1.26 19.02 18.38
CA GLN A 89 -0.04 18.43 18.96
C GLN A 89 -0.05 16.89 18.92
N ARG A 90 -1.20 16.26 19.16
CA ARG A 90 -1.35 14.81 19.12
C ARG A 90 -1.10 14.27 17.71
N GLU A 91 -1.71 14.87 16.69
CA GLU A 91 -1.53 14.48 15.28
C GLU A 91 -0.09 14.63 14.83
N THR A 92 0.54 15.76 15.19
CA THR A 92 1.95 16.03 14.87
C THR A 92 2.87 14.96 15.48
N LEU A 93 2.63 14.56 16.73
CA LEU A 93 3.38 13.50 17.40
C LEU A 93 3.14 12.13 16.75
N LEU A 94 1.89 11.80 16.40
CA LEU A 94 1.56 10.56 15.70
C LEU A 94 2.27 10.47 14.34
N PHE A 95 2.23 11.54 13.54
CA PHE A 95 2.89 11.57 12.23
C PHE A 95 4.40 11.35 12.36
N LYS A 96 5.04 12.01 13.33
CA LYS A 96 6.45 11.81 13.61
C LYS A 96 6.75 10.37 14.09
N GLN A 97 5.92 9.82 14.97
CA GLN A 97 6.06 8.47 15.52
C GLN A 97 6.03 7.40 14.41
N TYR A 98 5.11 7.52 13.46
CA TYR A 98 4.93 6.57 12.36
C TYR A 98 5.76 6.91 11.10
N GLY A 99 6.72 7.83 11.21
CA GLY A 99 7.64 8.15 10.11
C GLY A 99 6.96 8.80 8.90
N ILE A 100 5.86 9.52 9.12
CA ILE A 100 5.16 10.26 8.08
C ILE A 100 5.94 11.53 7.75
N LEU A 101 6.17 11.74 6.45
CA LEU A 101 6.89 12.88 5.95
C LEU A 101 5.96 13.77 5.12
N PRO A 102 6.09 15.10 5.21
CA PRO A 102 5.49 15.99 4.21
C PRO A 102 5.93 15.57 2.80
N CYS A 103 5.00 15.60 1.86
CA CYS A 103 5.28 15.35 0.44
C CYS A 103 5.88 16.62 -0.17
N ASP A 104 7.12 16.58 -0.66
CA ASP A 104 7.73 17.68 -1.41
C ASP A 104 7.23 17.72 -2.86
N CYS A 105 5.92 17.52 -3.03
CA CYS A 105 5.32 17.09 -4.29
C CYS A 105 4.84 18.27 -5.15
N GLY A 106 5.35 19.48 -4.91
CA GLY A 106 5.03 20.70 -5.67
C GLY A 106 3.59 21.23 -5.52
N GLU A 107 2.70 20.47 -4.87
CA GLU A 107 1.26 20.80 -4.69
C GLU A 107 0.93 21.25 -3.25
N ALA A 108 1.90 21.77 -2.50
CA ALA A 108 1.62 22.47 -1.25
C ALA A 108 1.04 23.85 -1.58
N THR A 109 -0.18 23.91 -2.10
CA THR A 109 -0.91 25.18 -2.17
C THR A 109 -1.31 25.55 -0.75
N GLU A 110 -0.55 26.47 -0.16
CA GLU A 110 -0.79 27.12 1.14
C GLU A 110 -2.20 27.73 1.27
N GLN A 111 -2.99 27.78 0.19
CA GLN A 111 -4.34 28.36 0.19
C GLN A 111 -5.44 27.47 0.79
N ASN A 112 -5.25 26.16 0.94
CA ASN A 112 -6.25 25.28 1.55
C ASN A 112 -5.57 24.33 2.54
N GLN A 113 -6.15 24.14 3.72
CA GLN A 113 -5.65 23.39 4.88
C GLN A 113 -5.53 21.86 4.65
N HIS A 114 -5.06 21.45 3.47
CA HIS A 114 -4.86 20.08 3.04
C HIS A 114 -3.37 19.77 3.08
N TYR A 115 -2.95 18.98 4.05
CA TYR A 115 -1.57 18.52 4.14
C TYR A 115 -1.41 17.29 3.26
N ILE A 116 -0.40 17.27 2.39
CA ILE A 116 -0.04 16.08 1.62
C ILE A 116 1.13 15.40 2.32
N PHE A 117 0.93 14.14 2.67
CA PHE A 117 1.91 13.31 3.36
C PHE A 117 2.30 12.10 2.53
N GLN A 118 3.45 11.55 2.88
CA GLN A 118 3.93 10.30 2.32
C GLN A 118 4.56 9.43 3.40
N ILE A 119 4.41 8.12 3.23
CA ILE A 119 5.11 7.10 4.00
C ILE A 119 5.84 6.17 3.04
N LYS A 120 7.09 5.83 3.40
CA LYS A 120 7.88 4.87 2.62
C LYS A 120 7.33 3.48 2.84
N LEU A 121 7.07 2.78 1.75
CA LEU A 121 6.67 1.38 1.73
C LEU A 121 7.80 0.54 1.13
N GLU A 122 8.01 -0.63 1.73
CA GLU A 122 8.89 -1.67 1.20
C GLU A 122 8.18 -3.01 1.32
N GLY A 123 8.44 -3.91 0.38
CA GLY A 123 7.75 -5.19 0.34
C GLY A 123 8.31 -6.15 -0.69
N ASN A 124 7.68 -7.32 -0.76
CA ASN A 124 8.04 -8.40 -1.67
C ASN A 124 6.82 -8.83 -2.49
N LEU A 125 7.07 -9.17 -3.75
CA LEU A 125 6.08 -9.69 -4.69
C LEU A 125 5.91 -11.21 -4.49
N TYR A 126 4.66 -11.66 -4.44
CA TYR A 126 4.28 -13.05 -4.27
C TYR A 126 3.23 -13.48 -5.32
N PRO A 127 3.00 -14.80 -5.48
CA PRO A 127 1.88 -15.31 -6.26
C PRO A 127 0.52 -14.78 -5.78
N ILE A 128 -0.46 -14.87 -6.66
CA ILE A 128 -1.85 -14.58 -6.35
C ILE A 128 -2.32 -15.39 -5.14
N VAL A 129 -3.17 -14.80 -4.31
CA VAL A 129 -3.68 -15.46 -3.11
C VAL A 129 -4.73 -16.49 -3.47
N GLU A 130 -4.69 -17.62 -2.78
CA GLU A 130 -5.52 -18.78 -3.11
C GLU A 130 -7.02 -18.50 -2.99
N ASN A 131 -7.40 -17.60 -2.08
CA ASN A 131 -8.78 -17.28 -1.78
C ASN A 131 -9.25 -15.96 -2.43
N LEU A 132 -8.63 -15.51 -3.53
CA LEU A 132 -8.97 -14.25 -4.21
C LEU A 132 -10.47 -14.12 -4.51
N ASP A 133 -11.08 -15.19 -5.02
CA ASP A 133 -12.51 -15.21 -5.40
C ASP A 133 -13.47 -15.03 -4.22
N SER A 134 -12.97 -15.27 -2.99
CA SER A 134 -13.73 -15.06 -1.75
C SER A 134 -13.56 -13.65 -1.17
N LEU A 135 -12.65 -12.83 -1.72
CA LEU A 135 -12.37 -11.50 -1.20
C LEU A 135 -13.43 -10.50 -1.70
N LYS A 136 -13.87 -9.62 -0.81
CA LYS A 136 -14.78 -8.53 -1.18
C LYS A 136 -13.99 -7.44 -1.92
N PRO A 137 -14.40 -7.03 -3.13
CA PRO A 137 -13.73 -5.99 -3.89
C PRO A 137 -13.89 -4.62 -3.23
N LEU A 138 -12.89 -3.75 -3.43
CA LEU A 138 -12.93 -2.33 -3.06
C LEU A 138 -14.01 -1.60 -3.89
N SER A 139 -14.67 -0.58 -3.34
CA SER A 139 -15.62 0.22 -4.14
C SER A 139 -14.94 1.28 -5.01
N LYS A 140 -13.63 1.48 -4.88
CA LYS A 140 -12.81 2.23 -5.83
C LYS A 140 -11.70 1.34 -6.38
N PRO A 141 -11.46 1.34 -7.71
CA PRO A 141 -10.36 0.61 -8.31
C PRO A 141 -9.05 1.32 -8.01
N TYR A 142 -8.15 0.65 -7.27
CA TYR A 142 -6.77 1.11 -7.10
C TYR A 142 -5.86 0.29 -7.99
N LYS A 143 -4.83 0.91 -8.55
CA LYS A 143 -3.80 0.17 -9.30
C LYS A 143 -2.51 0.09 -8.51
N VAL A 144 -1.83 -1.05 -8.66
CA VAL A 144 -0.44 -1.22 -8.27
C VAL A 144 0.41 -1.23 -9.53
N ARG A 145 1.48 -0.43 -9.54
CA ARG A 145 2.47 -0.41 -10.62
C ARG A 145 3.86 -0.64 -10.04
N ILE A 146 4.59 -1.60 -10.59
CA ILE A 146 6.01 -1.80 -10.27
C ILE A 146 6.84 -1.55 -11.51
N GLN A 147 7.67 -0.52 -11.45
CA GLN A 147 8.68 -0.23 -12.45
C GLN A 147 9.97 -0.98 -12.12
N TYR A 148 10.43 -1.82 -13.04
CA TYR A 148 11.70 -2.53 -12.90
C TYR A 148 12.80 -1.77 -13.60
N TYR A 149 13.97 -1.76 -12.98
CA TYR A 149 15.18 -1.19 -13.51
C TYR A 149 16.23 -2.28 -13.74
N GLN A 150 17.05 -2.11 -14.78
CA GLN A 150 18.28 -2.86 -14.98
C GLN A 150 19.46 -1.92 -14.71
N ASP A 151 20.41 -2.37 -13.89
CA ASP A 151 21.64 -1.63 -13.53
C ASP A 151 21.41 -0.16 -13.09
N LYS A 152 20.26 0.10 -12.45
CA LYS A 152 19.79 1.43 -12.00
C LYS A 152 19.65 2.50 -13.08
N ARG A 153 19.70 2.15 -14.38
CA ARG A 153 19.77 3.14 -15.47
C ARG A 153 18.71 2.96 -16.56
N GLU A 154 18.18 1.75 -16.76
CA GLU A 154 17.21 1.51 -17.84
C GLU A 154 15.92 0.86 -17.32
N LYS A 155 14.77 1.37 -17.78
CA LYS A 155 13.44 0.83 -17.47
C LYS A 155 13.17 -0.38 -18.35
N VAL A 156 12.80 -1.50 -17.74
CA VAL A 156 12.53 -2.74 -18.50
C VAL A 156 11.08 -3.21 -18.39
N THR A 157 10.60 -3.85 -19.45
CA THR A 157 9.31 -4.55 -19.50
C THR A 157 9.53 -6.04 -19.46
N LEU A 158 9.00 -6.69 -18.42
CA LEU A 158 9.08 -8.14 -18.23
C LEU A 158 7.88 -8.81 -18.89
N SER A 159 8.10 -9.94 -19.55
CA SER A 159 7.03 -10.82 -20.00
C SER A 159 6.34 -11.53 -18.81
N THR A 160 5.13 -12.08 -19.03
CA THR A 160 4.37 -12.80 -17.99
C THR A 160 5.12 -14.01 -17.44
N GLN A 161 5.80 -14.76 -18.32
CA GLN A 161 6.55 -15.96 -17.94
C GLN A 161 7.79 -15.62 -17.11
N GLU A 162 8.48 -14.52 -17.44
CA GLU A 162 9.56 -13.97 -16.63
C GLU A 162 9.10 -13.49 -15.26
N LYS A 163 7.90 -12.91 -15.15
CA LYS A 163 7.34 -12.50 -13.86
C LYS A 163 7.06 -13.72 -12.97
N LEU A 164 6.49 -14.79 -13.53
CA LEU A 164 6.07 -15.99 -12.81
C LEU A 164 7.22 -16.88 -12.34
N THR A 165 8.25 -17.09 -13.17
CA THR A 165 9.40 -17.94 -12.80
C THR A 165 10.24 -17.37 -11.67
N ARG A 166 10.03 -16.10 -11.33
CA ARG A 166 10.84 -15.38 -10.36
C ARG A 166 10.19 -15.37 -8.98
N LEU A 167 8.86 -15.44 -8.86
CA LEU A 167 8.17 -15.34 -7.58
C LEU A 167 8.63 -16.39 -6.55
N PRO A 168 8.66 -16.04 -5.25
CA PRO A 168 8.77 -17.06 -4.20
C PRO A 168 7.64 -18.08 -4.38
N LEU A 169 8.00 -19.36 -4.52
CA LEU A 169 7.09 -20.46 -4.86
C LEU A 169 6.13 -20.86 -3.72
N VAL A 170 6.11 -20.13 -2.62
CA VAL A 170 5.29 -20.48 -1.46
C VAL A 170 3.91 -19.87 -1.63
N PRO A 171 2.86 -20.67 -1.90
CA PRO A 171 1.50 -20.16 -1.91
C PRO A 171 1.06 -19.81 -0.50
N PHE A 172 0.15 -18.85 -0.38
CA PHE A 172 -0.49 -18.53 0.88
C PHE A 172 -1.91 -18.00 0.69
N THR A 173 -2.71 -18.19 1.73
CA THR A 173 -4.05 -17.64 1.87
C THR A 173 -4.01 -16.30 2.59
N LEU A 174 -4.92 -15.39 2.23
CA LEU A 174 -5.15 -14.18 3.01
C LEU A 174 -6.26 -14.37 4.02
N ALA A 175 -6.01 -13.90 5.23
CA ALA A 175 -7.09 -13.45 6.09
C ALA A 175 -7.37 -12.01 5.69
N ILE A 176 -8.53 -11.74 5.14
CA ILE A 176 -9.12 -10.45 5.50
C ILE A 176 -9.58 -10.63 6.95
N ASP A 177 -8.62 -10.59 7.87
CA ASP A 177 -8.97 -10.25 9.24
C ASP A 177 -9.59 -8.88 9.11
N ALA A 178 -10.85 -8.77 9.50
CA ALA A 178 -11.67 -7.58 9.37
C ALA A 178 -11.20 -6.47 10.33
N LEU A 179 -9.88 -6.28 10.44
CA LEU A 179 -9.29 -5.00 10.75
C LEU A 179 -9.60 -4.10 9.57
N VAL A 180 -10.80 -3.54 9.65
CA VAL A 180 -11.32 -2.46 8.83
C VAL A 180 -10.25 -1.36 8.84
N LEU A 181 -9.33 -1.37 7.86
CA LEU A 181 -8.85 -0.11 7.30
C LEU A 181 -10.13 0.72 7.15
N PRO A 182 -10.27 1.89 7.78
CA PRO A 182 -11.55 2.56 7.89
C PRO A 182 -12.20 2.54 6.51
N ALA A 183 -13.31 1.81 6.38
CA ALA A 183 -13.86 1.42 5.08
C ALA A 183 -14.06 2.68 4.21
N GLN A 184 -14.33 3.79 4.86
CA GLN A 184 -14.37 5.16 4.33
C GLN A 184 -13.09 5.58 3.58
N ILE A 185 -11.89 5.34 4.15
CA ILE A 185 -10.59 5.71 3.57
C ILE A 185 -10.27 4.87 2.32
N MET A 186 -10.63 3.59 2.34
CA MET A 186 -10.41 2.65 1.23
C MET A 186 -11.55 2.67 0.21
N GLY A 187 -12.57 3.50 0.44
CA GLY A 187 -13.79 3.53 -0.36
C GLY A 187 -14.50 2.18 -0.42
N ILE A 188 -14.59 1.42 0.66
CA ILE A 188 -15.41 0.21 0.78
C ILE A 188 -16.80 0.64 1.29
N SER A 189 -17.83 0.50 0.43
CA SER A 189 -19.23 0.63 0.83
C SER A 189 -19.75 -0.70 1.38
N TYR A 190 -20.40 -0.63 2.54
CA TYR A 190 -21.28 -1.70 3.02
C TYR A 190 -22.66 -1.43 2.41
N GLN A 191 -23.07 -2.21 1.42
CA GLN A 191 -24.49 -2.36 1.15
C GLN A 191 -25.02 -3.46 2.09
N PRO A 192 -26.08 -3.17 2.85
CA PRO A 192 -26.73 -4.13 3.73
C PRO A 192 -27.41 -5.28 2.97
#